data_AF-A0A1G1Z2C9-F1
#
_entry.id   AF-A0A1G1Z2C9-F1
#
_cell.length_a   1.000
_cell.length_b   1.000
_cell.length_c   1.000
_cell.angle_alpha   90.00
_cell.angle_beta   90.00
_cell.angle_gamma   90.00
#
_symmetry.space_group_name_H-M   'P 1'
#
loop_
_entity.id
_entity.type
_entity.pdbx_description
1 polymer ?
#
loop_
_entity_poly.entity_id
_entity_poly.type
_entity_poly.pdbx_seq_one_letter_code
_entity_poly.pdbx_strand_id
1 'polypeptide(L)' 'MTSFLTIGLVAVSVFLIILVLLQERSSGGVSNVFGGAGGEAGFYQKRRGFEKIVFVLTIIFLIVFAGLSLAILVL' A
#
# COMPACT_ATOMS: atom_id res chain seq x y z
N MET A 1 3.34 22.86 18.45
CA MET A 1 2.78 21.50 18.67
C MET A 1 2.54 20.81 17.32
N THR A 2 1.87 21.49 16.39
CA THR A 2 1.64 21.04 15.01
C THR A 2 2.93 20.73 14.22
N SER A 3 4.02 21.48 14.45
CA SER A 3 5.31 21.24 13.76
C SER A 3 5.86 19.81 13.95
N PHE A 4 5.70 19.23 15.14
CA PHE A 4 6.09 17.85 15.43
C PHE A 4 5.24 16.85 14.62
N LEU A 5 3.92 17.08 14.56
CA LEU A 5 3.00 16.23 13.79
C LEU A 5 3.30 16.31 12.29
N THR A 6 3.59 17.51 11.77
CA THR A 6 3.95 17.71 10.35
C THR A 6 5.24 16.99 9.99
N ILE A 7 6.26 17.04 10.85
CA ILE A 7 7.52 16.29 10.63
C ILE A 7 7.25 14.78 10.59
N GLY A 8 6.44 14.27 11.53
CA GLY A 8 6.02 12.86 11.54
C GLY A 8 5.24 12.48 10.28
N LEU A 9 4.31 13.32 9.83
CA LEU A 9 3.51 13.10 8.63
C LEU A 9 4.39 13.00 7.38
N VAL A 10 5.35 13.92 7.23
CA VAL A 10 6.29 13.91 6.09
C VAL A 10 7.15 12.64 6.11
N ALA A 11 7.69 12.26 7.27
CA ALA A 11 8.48 11.03 7.40
C ALA A 11 7.68 9.77 7.03
N VAL A 12 6.44 9.65 7.54
CA VAL A 12 5.53 8.54 7.22
C VAL A 12 5.16 8.53 5.74
N SER A 13 4.97 9.71 5.13
CA SER A 13 4.67 9.85 3.69
C SER A 13 5.80 9.33 2.82
N VAL A 14 7.04 9.69 3.13
CA VAL A 14 8.22 9.22 2.40
C VAL A 14 8.36 7.71 2.51
N PHE A 15 8.17 7.15 3.71
CA PHE A 15 8.18 5.69 3.90
C PHE A 15 7.07 5.00 3.10
N LEU A 16 5.85 5.56 3.10
CA LEU A 16 4.75 5.04 2.31
C LEU A 16 5.04 5.05 0.82
N ILE A 17 5.64 6.12 0.29
CA ILE A 17 6.03 6.19 -1.13
C ILE A 17 7.00 5.06 -1.45
N ILE A 18 8.03 4.85 -0.63
CA ILE A 18 9.01 3.77 -0.83
C ILE A 18 8.31 2.39 -0.80
N LEU A 19 7.45 2.15 0.20
CA LEU A 19 6.72 0.89 0.35
C LEU A 19 5.76 0.63 -0.81
N VAL A 20 5.08 1.67 -1.32
CA VAL A 20 4.17 1.58 -2.48
C VAL A 20 4.94 1.31 -3.77
N LEU A 21 6.10 1.94 -3.97
CA LEU A 21 6.95 1.67 -5.14
C LEU A 21 7.54 0.26 -5.10
N LEU A 22 7.87 -0.26 -3.90
CA LEU A 22 8.38 -1.62 -3.73
C LEU A 22 7.30 -2.69 -3.91
N GLN A 23 6.03 -2.34 -3.75
CA GLN A 23 4.92 -3.22 -4.14
C GLN A 23 4.86 -3.29 -5.66
N GLU A 24 5.61 -4.22 -6.25
CA GLU A 24 5.33 -4.69 -7.60
C GLU A 24 3.83 -5.00 -7.72
N ARG A 25 3.22 -4.74 -8.89
CA ARG A 25 1.78 -4.92 -9.12
C ARG A 25 1.41 -6.42 -9.06
N SER A 26 1.47 -7.01 -7.87
CA SER A 26 1.50 -8.45 -7.58
C SER A 26 0.10 -9.10 -7.64
N SER A 27 -0.81 -8.55 -8.43
CA SER A 27 -1.98 -9.30 -8.86
C SER A 27 -2.66 -8.54 -9.95
N GLY A 28 -2.74 -9.19 -11.13
CA GLY A 28 -3.73 -8.96 -12.17
C GLY A 28 -4.38 -7.59 -12.10
N GLY A 29 -3.79 -6.63 -12.81
CA GLY A 29 -4.55 -5.47 -13.24
C GLY A 29 -5.86 -5.92 -13.88
N VAL A 30 -6.77 -4.98 -14.07
CA VAL A 30 -8.13 -5.18 -14.56
C VAL A 30 -8.24 -6.11 -15.80
N SER A 31 -7.13 -6.39 -16.50
CA SER A 31 -6.91 -7.54 -17.38
C SER A 31 -7.52 -8.89 -16.94
N ASN A 32 -7.47 -9.27 -15.66
CA ASN A 32 -8.13 -10.51 -15.18
C ASN A 32 -9.66 -10.37 -15.04
N VAL A 33 -10.18 -9.15 -15.01
CA VAL A 33 -11.62 -8.84 -14.95
C VAL A 33 -12.20 -8.65 -16.36
N PHE A 34 -11.38 -8.30 -17.36
CA PHE A 34 -11.80 -8.05 -18.74
C PHE A 34 -11.56 -9.21 -19.72
N GLY A 35 -10.84 -10.27 -19.35
CA GLY A 35 -10.56 -11.44 -20.22
C GLY A 35 -11.50 -12.62 -19.95
N GLY A 36 -12.72 -12.57 -20.49
CA GLY A 36 -13.68 -13.67 -20.43
C GLY A 36 -13.25 -14.92 -21.18
N ALA A 37 -13.63 -16.08 -20.62
CA ALA A 37 -13.81 -17.38 -21.27
C ALA A 37 -12.66 -17.92 -22.15
N GLY A 38 -11.84 -18.80 -21.57
CA GLY A 38 -11.14 -19.82 -22.35
C GLY A 38 -9.73 -20.10 -21.86
N GLY A 39 -9.55 -21.32 -21.35
CA GLY A 39 -8.26 -22.00 -21.40
C GLY A 39 -7.31 -21.72 -20.25
N GLU A 40 -7.25 -22.70 -19.35
CA GLU A 40 -6.08 -23.18 -18.64
C GLU A 40 -5.06 -22.19 -18.01
N ALA A 41 -4.80 -22.45 -16.72
CA ALA A 41 -3.74 -21.86 -15.92
C ALA A 41 -3.94 -20.39 -15.56
N GLY A 42 -4.98 -20.14 -14.76
CA GLY A 42 -4.94 -19.08 -13.77
C GLY A 42 -3.71 -19.28 -12.89
N PHE A 43 -2.57 -18.71 -13.30
CA PHE A 43 -1.38 -18.57 -12.49
C PHE A 43 -1.72 -17.63 -11.35
N TYR A 44 -2.42 -18.16 -10.34
CA TYR A 44 -2.32 -17.70 -8.97
C TYR A 44 -0.86 -17.91 -8.56
N GLN A 45 0.02 -17.00 -8.99
CA GLN A 45 1.32 -16.84 -8.36
C GLN A 45 1.01 -16.46 -6.92
N LYS A 46 1.07 -17.48 -6.07
CA LYS A 46 0.93 -17.38 -4.62
C LYS A 46 2.01 -16.39 -4.19
N ARG A 47 1.60 -15.15 -3.89
CA ARG A 47 2.50 -14.08 -3.45
C ARG A 47 3.50 -14.67 -2.45
N ARG A 48 4.78 -14.75 -2.82
CA ARG A 48 5.82 -15.33 -1.95
C ARG A 48 5.95 -14.37 -0.76
N GLY A 49 6.08 -14.91 0.45
CA GLY A 49 5.78 -14.24 1.72
C GLY A 49 6.30 -12.81 1.90
N PHE A 50 7.40 -12.44 1.24
CA PHE A 50 7.93 -11.08 1.23
C PHE A 50 6.92 -10.03 0.72
N GLU A 51 6.22 -10.29 -0.39
CA GLU A 51 5.23 -9.36 -0.93
C GLU A 51 4.04 -9.17 0.01
N LYS A 52 3.61 -10.24 0.70
CA LYS A 52 2.52 -10.17 1.68
C LYS A 52 2.93 -9.31 2.89
N ILE A 53 4.19 -9.40 3.32
CA ILE A 53 4.72 -8.59 4.43
C ILE A 53 4.73 -7.10 4.03
N VAL A 54 5.28 -6.76 2.86
CA VAL A 54 5.32 -5.37 2.37
C VAL A 54 3.90 -4.80 2.24
N PHE A 55 2.95 -5.60 1.73
CA PHE A 55 1.54 -5.20 1.62
C PHE A 55 0.90 -4.88 2.99
N VAL A 56 1.07 -5.76 3.98
CA VAL A 56 0.53 -5.56 5.33
C VAL A 56 1.18 -4.33 5.99
N LEU A 57 2.50 -4.17 5.86
CA LEU A 57 3.20 -2.99 6.39
C LEU A 57 2.68 -1.69 5.77
N THR A 58 2.41 -1.69 4.47
CA THR A 58 1.86 -0.51 3.78
C THR A 58 0.50 -0.14 4.32
N ILE A 59 -0.40 -1.12 4.55
CA ILE A 59 -1.72 -0.87 5.13
C ILE A 59 -1.58 -0.23 6.52
N ILE A 60 -0.69 -0.75 7.36
CA ILE A 60 -0.45 -0.20 8.70
C ILE A 60 0.04 1.25 8.61
N PHE A 61 1.04 1.52 7.77
CA PHE A 61 1.56 2.88 7.58
C PHE A 61 0.51 3.83 7.00
N LEU A 62 -0.39 3.34 6.15
CA LEU A 62 -1.47 4.13 5.55
C LEU A 62 -2.50 4.55 6.61
N ILE A 63 -2.84 3.66 7.53
CA ILE A 63 -3.71 3.99 8.68
C ILE A 63 -3.05 5.03 9.58
N VAL A 64 -1.76 4.87 9.89
CA VAL A 64 -1.01 5.85 10.70
C VAL A 64 -0.95 7.21 10.01
N PHE A 65 -0.69 7.24 8.70
CA PHE A 65 -0.70 8.47 7.90
C PHE A 65 -2.05 9.17 7.95
N ALA A 66 -3.14 8.42 7.75
CA ALA A 66 -4.49 8.98 7.82
C ALA A 66 -4.81 9.54 9.21
N GLY A 67 -4.43 8.82 10.28
CA GLY A 67 -4.58 9.29 11.65
C GLY A 67 -3.82 10.57 11.94
N LEU A 68 -2.54 10.66 11.53
CA LEU A 68 -1.72 11.87 11.67
C LEU A 68 -2.29 13.04 10.85
N SER A 69 -2.75 12.78 9.63
CA SER A 69 -3.36 13.79 8.76
C SER A 69 -4.64 14.37 9.37
N LEU A 70 -5.50 13.52 9.94
CA LEU A 70 -6.70 13.95 10.66
C LEU A 70 -6.36 14.70 11.95
N ALA A 71 -5.36 14.24 12.70
CA ALA A 71 -4.93 14.91 13.92
C ALA A 71 -4.43 16.33 13.65
N ILE A 72 -3.70 16.55 12.54
CA ILE A 72 -3.24 17.90 12.12
C ILE A 72 -4.42 18.78 11.68
N LEU A 73 -5.47 18.20 11.10
CA LEU A 73 -6.64 18.96 10.67
C LEU A 73 -7.46 19.44 11.88
N VAL A 74 -7.60 18.57 12.89
CA VAL A 74 -8.43 18.84 14.06
C VAL A 74 -7.71 19.67 15.14
N LEU A 75 -6.39 19.53 15.28
CA LEU A 75 -5.57 20.21 16.30
C LEU A 75 -4.85 21.44 15.76
#